data_AF-A0A3A9GAX9-F1
#
_entry.id   AF-A0A3A9GAX9-F1
#
_cell.length_a   1.000
_cell.length_b   1.000
_cell.length_c   1.000
_cell.angle_alpha   90.00
_cell.angle_beta   90.00
_cell.angle_gamma   90.00
#
_symmetry.space_group_name_H-M   'P 1'
#
loop_
_entity.id
_entity.type
_entity.pdbx_description
1 polymer ?
#
loop_
_entity_poly.entity_id
_entity_poly.type
_entity_poly.pdbx_seq_one_letter_code
_entity_poly.pdbx_strand_id
1 'polypeptide(L)'
;MTVHKFIRYMDNQYGFLRLRKTPNGTMRYKDMQDLVSEYRDYLDMCHKLGYDMENSFVLYPKDLQKSHDKAARRIKHRKDAKIKRDFIAVYQKLSGQLDFEKDGLKIVYPDTPDDVIKEGHALHHCVGGYVERAANKECVILFLRKSSDESKPFYTIEVRGQKAVQVRGTGNCSMTPEVEAFITDWEQRVLSARLPAAAA
;
A
#
# COMPACT_ATOMS: atom_id res chain seq x y z
N MET A 1 18.87 -30.45 -5.92
CA MET A 1 19.31 -29.96 -7.25
C MET A 1 20.79 -30.31 -7.43
N THR A 2 21.20 -30.90 -8.56
CA THR A 2 22.63 -31.12 -8.84
C THR A 2 23.21 -29.92 -9.59
N VAL A 3 24.50 -29.64 -9.36
CA VAL A 3 25.23 -28.53 -10.01
C VAL A 3 25.17 -28.65 -11.54
N HIS A 4 25.37 -29.86 -12.08
CA HIS A 4 25.29 -30.13 -13.51
C HIS A 4 23.92 -29.79 -14.12
N LYS A 5 22.82 -30.15 -13.44
CA LYS A 5 21.46 -29.85 -13.92
C LYS A 5 21.18 -28.35 -13.90
N PHE A 6 21.69 -27.64 -12.89
CA PHE A 6 21.60 -26.19 -12.80
C PHE A 6 22.36 -25.51 -13.94
N ILE A 7 23.64 -25.82 -14.16
CA ILE A 7 24.46 -25.22 -15.23
C ILE A 7 23.79 -25.41 -16.59
N ARG A 8 23.41 -26.66 -16.92
CA ARG A 8 22.73 -26.96 -18.19
C ARG A 8 21.42 -26.19 -18.36
N TYR A 9 20.65 -26.01 -17.29
CA TYR A 9 19.42 -25.21 -17.35
C TYR A 9 19.72 -23.73 -17.61
N MET A 10 20.70 -23.16 -16.90
CA MET A 10 21.09 -21.75 -17.06
C MET A 10 21.62 -21.46 -18.46
N ASP A 11 22.47 -22.33 -19.01
CA ASP A 11 22.98 -22.18 -20.38
C ASP A 11 21.85 -22.17 -21.42
N ASN A 12 20.89 -23.09 -21.27
CA ASN A 12 19.72 -23.15 -22.14
C ASN A 12 18.86 -21.90 -22.05
N GLN A 13 18.60 -21.39 -20.82
CA GLN A 13 17.83 -20.16 -20.63
C GLN A 13 18.58 -18.95 -21.19
N TYR A 14 19.88 -18.84 -20.92
CA TYR A 14 20.70 -17.72 -21.38
C TYR A 14 20.79 -17.65 -22.91
N GLY A 15 20.87 -18.80 -23.58
CA GLY A 15 21.00 -18.89 -25.03
C GLY A 15 19.95 -18.08 -25.79
N PHE A 16 18.69 -18.09 -25.35
CA PHE A 16 17.62 -17.30 -25.98
C PHE A 16 17.29 -16.01 -25.23
N LEU A 17 17.43 -15.95 -23.90
CA LEU A 17 17.09 -14.76 -23.12
C LEU A 17 18.06 -13.61 -23.35
N ARG A 18 19.35 -13.89 -23.62
CA ARG A 18 20.35 -12.86 -23.95
C ARG A 18 20.07 -12.11 -25.26
N LEU A 19 19.12 -12.56 -26.07
CA LEU A 19 18.70 -11.90 -27.31
C LEU A 19 17.34 -11.20 -27.17
N ARG A 20 16.64 -11.43 -26.06
CA ARG A 20 15.29 -10.91 -25.84
C ARG A 20 15.36 -9.48 -25.32
N LYS A 21 14.76 -8.57 -26.08
CA LYS A 21 14.59 -7.16 -25.69
C LYS A 21 13.36 -6.97 -24.82
N THR A 22 13.44 -6.01 -23.92
CA THR A 22 12.27 -5.49 -23.20
C THR A 22 11.37 -4.69 -24.17
N PRO A 23 10.13 -4.35 -23.79
CA PRO A 23 9.28 -3.46 -24.59
C PRO A 23 9.93 -2.12 -24.93
N ASN A 24 10.88 -1.67 -24.12
CA ASN A 24 11.60 -0.41 -24.32
C ASN A 24 12.86 -0.58 -25.19
N GLY A 25 13.05 -1.75 -25.80
CA GLY A 25 14.18 -2.06 -26.69
C GLY A 25 15.50 -2.35 -25.98
N THR A 26 15.54 -2.30 -24.65
CA THR A 26 16.75 -2.55 -23.85
C THR A 26 16.99 -4.05 -23.62
N MET A 27 18.25 -4.42 -23.41
CA MET A 27 18.62 -5.78 -23.00
C MET A 27 18.41 -5.94 -21.49
N ARG A 28 17.71 -7.00 -21.08
CA ARG A 28 17.47 -7.29 -19.66
C ARG A 28 18.65 -7.99 -18.98
N TYR A 29 19.30 -8.91 -19.71
CA TYR A 29 20.45 -9.67 -19.22
C TYR A 29 21.67 -9.27 -20.06
N LYS A 30 22.66 -8.66 -19.42
CA LYS A 30 23.94 -8.30 -20.03
C LYS A 30 24.90 -9.47 -20.01
N ASP A 31 24.82 -10.29 -18.96
CA ASP A 31 25.63 -11.47 -18.76
C ASP A 31 24.86 -12.59 -18.04
N MET A 32 25.56 -13.71 -17.81
CA MET A 32 24.99 -14.87 -17.10
C MET A 32 24.67 -14.56 -15.64
N GLN A 33 25.37 -13.62 -15.01
CA GLN A 33 25.20 -13.29 -13.59
C GLN A 33 23.86 -12.59 -13.34
N ASP A 34 23.42 -11.72 -14.27
CA ASP A 34 22.08 -11.14 -14.26
C ASP A 34 20.99 -12.23 -14.26
N LEU A 35 21.16 -13.26 -15.09
CA LEU A 35 20.20 -14.35 -15.21
C LEU A 35 20.19 -15.25 -13.97
N VAL A 36 21.36 -15.56 -13.40
CA VAL A 36 21.48 -16.31 -12.14
C VAL A 36 20.80 -15.55 -10.99
N SER A 37 20.95 -14.23 -10.95
CA SER A 37 20.34 -13.39 -9.91
C SER A 37 18.82 -13.41 -10.02
N GLU A 38 18.28 -13.27 -11.23
CA GLU A 38 16.83 -13.39 -11.45
C GLU A 38 16.30 -14.80 -11.13
N TYR A 39 17.08 -15.85 -11.42
CA TYR A 39 16.72 -17.22 -11.05
C TYR A 39 16.58 -17.39 -9.53
N ARG A 40 17.56 -16.89 -8.76
CA ARG A 40 17.50 -16.89 -7.30
C ARG A 40 16.27 -16.13 -6.81
N ASP A 41 16.06 -14.92 -7.32
CA ASP A 41 14.92 -14.09 -6.92
C ASP A 41 13.58 -14.78 -7.25
N TYR A 42 13.47 -15.46 -8.40
CA TYR A 42 12.31 -16.28 -8.75
C TYR A 42 12.05 -17.42 -7.77
N LEU A 43 13.10 -18.15 -7.35
CA LEU A 43 12.96 -19.24 -6.37
C LEU A 43 12.49 -18.71 -5.01
N ASP A 44 13.03 -17.58 -4.55
CA ASP A 44 12.59 -16.91 -3.33
C ASP A 44 11.11 -16.49 -3.43
N MET A 45 10.68 -15.99 -4.60
CA MET A 45 9.28 -15.65 -4.85
C MET A 45 8.38 -16.89 -4.84
N CYS A 46 8.82 -18.00 -5.41
CA CYS A 46 8.07 -19.26 -5.40
C CYS A 46 7.89 -19.79 -3.96
N HIS A 47 8.95 -19.73 -3.15
CA HIS A 47 8.88 -20.08 -1.73
C HIS A 47 7.88 -19.18 -0.99
N LYS A 48 7.96 -17.85 -1.16
CA LYS A 48 7.01 -16.88 -0.56
C LYS A 48 5.56 -17.10 -1.02
N LEU A 49 5.35 -17.60 -2.24
CA LEU A 49 4.03 -17.91 -2.77
C LEU A 49 3.48 -19.27 -2.29
N GLY A 50 4.31 -20.08 -1.61
CA GLY A 50 3.96 -21.42 -1.13
C GLY A 50 3.93 -22.46 -2.23
N TYR A 51 4.73 -22.30 -3.29
CA TYR A 51 4.85 -23.32 -4.32
C TYR A 51 5.64 -24.52 -3.80
N ASP A 52 5.36 -25.68 -4.38
CA ASP A 52 6.11 -26.90 -4.13
C ASP A 52 7.53 -26.78 -4.71
N MET A 53 8.52 -26.65 -3.83
CA MET A 53 9.93 -26.49 -4.18
C MET A 53 10.62 -27.82 -4.51
N GLU A 54 9.92 -28.96 -4.39
CA GLU A 54 10.40 -30.27 -4.88
C GLU A 54 9.99 -30.49 -6.35
N ASN A 55 8.97 -29.76 -6.81
CA ASN A 55 8.47 -29.87 -8.17
C ASN A 55 9.46 -29.33 -9.21
N SER A 56 9.93 -30.23 -10.09
CA SER A 56 10.87 -29.86 -11.14
C SER A 56 10.36 -28.80 -12.12
N PHE A 57 9.04 -28.66 -12.33
CA PHE A 57 8.47 -27.60 -13.17
C PHE A 57 8.53 -26.23 -12.51
N VAL A 58 8.51 -26.18 -11.17
CA VAL A 58 8.71 -24.95 -10.40
C VAL A 58 10.19 -24.58 -10.39
N LEU A 59 11.07 -25.56 -10.15
CA LEU A 59 12.51 -25.33 -10.12
C LEU A 59 13.09 -24.99 -11.51
N TYR A 60 12.58 -25.58 -12.59
CA TYR A 60 13.11 -25.41 -13.94
C TYR A 60 12.00 -24.98 -14.91
N PRO A 61 11.48 -23.75 -14.78
CA PRO A 61 10.46 -23.26 -15.69
C PRO A 61 10.98 -23.20 -17.13
N LYS A 62 10.10 -23.42 -18.11
CA LYS A 62 10.49 -23.38 -19.54
C LYS A 62 11.07 -22.02 -19.96
N ASP A 63 10.53 -20.95 -19.38
CA ASP A 63 10.92 -19.56 -19.62
C ASP A 63 11.04 -18.86 -18.28
N LEU A 64 12.28 -18.65 -17.84
CA LEU A 64 12.60 -18.09 -16.53
C LEU A 64 12.00 -16.68 -16.38
N GLN A 65 12.27 -15.79 -17.33
CA GLN A 65 11.79 -14.42 -17.28
C GLN A 65 10.27 -14.33 -17.11
N LYS A 66 9.51 -15.06 -17.95
CA LYS A 66 8.04 -15.04 -17.87
C LYS A 66 7.53 -15.58 -16.53
N SER A 67 8.21 -16.58 -15.99
CA SER A 67 7.82 -17.20 -14.72
C SER A 67 8.14 -16.30 -13.52
N HIS A 68 9.29 -15.63 -13.55
CA HIS A 68 9.65 -14.55 -12.64
C HIS A 68 8.62 -13.42 -12.66
N ASP A 69 8.34 -12.84 -13.83
CA ASP A 69 7.40 -11.72 -13.95
C ASP A 69 5.98 -12.11 -13.50
N LYS A 70 5.55 -13.36 -13.76
CA LYS A 70 4.28 -13.91 -13.27
C LYS A 70 4.27 -14.06 -11.74
N ALA A 71 5.36 -14.55 -11.15
CA ALA A 71 5.50 -14.70 -9.69
C ALA A 71 5.52 -13.33 -9.00
N ALA A 72 6.31 -12.38 -9.52
CA ALA A 72 6.36 -11.00 -9.04
C ALA A 72 4.98 -10.33 -9.08
N ARG A 73 4.25 -10.49 -10.20
CA ARG A 73 2.87 -9.99 -10.31
C ARG A 73 1.94 -10.64 -9.29
N ARG A 74 2.05 -11.95 -9.04
CA ARG A 74 1.26 -12.65 -8.00
C ARG A 74 1.58 -12.16 -6.59
N ILE A 75 2.86 -11.93 -6.26
CA ILE A 75 3.27 -11.35 -4.98
C ILE A 75 2.68 -9.96 -4.83
N LYS A 76 2.81 -9.11 -5.86
CA LYS A 76 2.21 -7.78 -5.87
C LYS A 76 0.70 -7.85 -5.62
N HIS A 77 -0.04 -8.67 -6.38
CA HIS A 77 -1.48 -8.84 -6.16
C HIS A 77 -1.82 -9.38 -4.76
N ARG A 78 -1.05 -10.33 -4.22
CA ARG A 78 -1.26 -10.82 -2.84
C ARG A 78 -0.99 -9.72 -1.81
N LYS A 79 0.07 -8.92 -2.01
CA LYS A 79 0.40 -7.77 -1.16
C LYS A 79 -0.71 -6.74 -1.24
N ASP A 80 -1.14 -6.34 -2.43
CA ASP A 80 -2.23 -5.38 -2.66
C ASP A 80 -3.56 -5.89 -2.05
N ALA A 81 -3.89 -7.17 -2.25
CA ALA A 81 -5.09 -7.77 -1.67
C ALA A 81 -5.03 -7.89 -0.15
N LYS A 82 -3.85 -8.19 0.41
CA LYS A 82 -3.62 -8.20 1.87
C LYS A 82 -3.76 -6.78 2.43
N ILE A 83 -3.05 -5.81 1.85
CA ILE A 83 -3.15 -4.40 2.22
C ILE A 83 -4.60 -3.93 2.16
N LYS A 84 -5.33 -4.22 1.08
CA LYS A 84 -6.74 -3.86 0.96
C LYS A 84 -7.60 -4.48 2.06
N ARG A 85 -7.41 -5.77 2.37
CA ARG A 85 -8.12 -6.44 3.46
C ARG A 85 -7.78 -5.84 4.82
N ASP A 86 -6.49 -5.66 5.11
CA ASP A 86 -6.01 -5.13 6.38
C ASP A 86 -6.46 -3.68 6.58
N PHE A 87 -6.41 -2.86 5.52
CA PHE A 87 -6.97 -1.51 5.48
C PHE A 87 -8.46 -1.52 5.82
N ILE A 88 -9.27 -2.28 5.08
CA ILE A 88 -10.73 -2.37 5.33
C ILE A 88 -11.00 -2.82 6.76
N ALA A 89 -10.27 -3.82 7.27
CA ALA A 89 -10.44 -4.30 8.64
C ALA A 89 -10.10 -3.23 9.70
N VAL A 90 -9.07 -2.41 9.46
CA VAL A 90 -8.73 -1.26 10.32
C VAL A 90 -9.88 -0.26 10.35
N TYR A 91 -10.42 0.12 9.19
CA TYR A 91 -11.49 1.11 9.11
C TYR A 91 -12.84 0.60 9.60
N GLN A 92 -13.16 -0.68 9.38
CA GLN A 92 -14.33 -1.33 9.99
C GLN A 92 -14.26 -1.32 11.51
N LYS A 93 -13.07 -1.55 12.08
CA LYS A 93 -12.88 -1.47 13.54
C LYS A 93 -12.96 -0.03 14.06
N LEU A 94 -12.59 0.97 13.25
CA LEU A 94 -12.59 2.38 13.64
C LEU A 94 -13.91 3.11 13.37
N SER A 95 -14.77 2.57 12.51
CA SER A 95 -16.07 3.15 12.16
C SER A 95 -16.93 3.38 13.41
N GLY A 96 -17.61 4.53 13.47
CA GLY A 96 -18.43 4.94 14.62
C GLY A 96 -17.64 5.49 15.80
N GLN A 97 -16.32 5.32 15.78
CA GLN A 97 -15.48 5.47 16.95
C GLN A 97 -14.81 6.86 16.97
N LEU A 98 -14.53 7.41 15.79
CA LEU A 98 -13.95 8.73 15.57
C LEU A 98 -14.97 9.74 15.01
N ASP A 99 -16.25 9.37 15.03
CA ASP A 99 -17.35 10.16 14.47
C ASP A 99 -17.47 11.50 15.19
N PHE A 100 -17.55 12.55 14.39
CA PHE A 100 -17.76 13.89 14.91
C PHE A 100 -18.36 14.76 13.83
N GLU A 101 -19.38 15.52 14.20
CA GLU A 101 -20.05 16.47 13.35
C GLU A 101 -20.35 17.71 14.19
N LYS A 102 -19.94 18.88 13.67
CA LYS A 102 -20.10 20.16 14.34
C LYS A 102 -19.95 21.29 13.35
N ASP A 103 -20.74 22.34 13.51
CA ASP A 103 -20.62 23.59 12.75
C ASP A 103 -20.61 23.40 11.22
N GLY A 104 -21.36 22.40 10.72
CA GLY A 104 -21.44 22.09 9.29
C GLY A 104 -20.24 21.34 8.72
N LEU A 105 -19.37 20.81 9.57
CA LEU A 105 -18.24 19.93 9.22
C LEU A 105 -18.42 18.55 9.83
N LYS A 106 -17.93 17.53 9.12
CA LYS A 106 -18.08 16.12 9.51
C LYS A 106 -16.85 15.28 9.18
N ILE A 107 -16.52 14.35 10.07
CA ILE A 107 -15.52 13.30 9.83
C ILE A 107 -16.10 12.18 8.98
N VAL A 108 -15.39 11.80 7.92
CA VAL A 108 -15.73 10.70 7.02
C VAL A 108 -14.53 9.76 6.89
N TYR A 109 -14.79 8.46 6.84
CA TYR A 109 -13.78 7.43 6.70
C TYR A 109 -13.63 7.02 5.24
N PRO A 110 -12.42 6.67 4.76
CA PRO A 110 -12.27 5.94 3.53
C PRO A 110 -12.83 4.51 3.67
N ASP A 111 -13.65 4.08 2.71
CA ASP A 111 -14.14 2.71 2.65
C ASP A 111 -13.07 1.75 2.11
N THR A 112 -12.25 2.25 1.19
CA THR A 112 -11.23 1.48 0.49
C THR A 112 -9.92 2.26 0.34
N PRO A 113 -8.79 1.56 0.09
CA PRO A 113 -7.55 2.22 -0.30
C PRO A 113 -7.69 3.19 -1.47
N ASP A 114 -8.60 2.88 -2.41
CA ASP A 114 -8.79 3.69 -3.62
C ASP A 114 -9.40 5.06 -3.28
N ASP A 115 -10.14 5.18 -2.17
CA ASP A 115 -10.73 6.45 -1.75
C ASP A 115 -9.66 7.41 -1.23
N VAL A 116 -8.67 6.90 -0.49
CA VAL A 116 -7.48 7.70 -0.09
C VAL A 116 -6.71 8.18 -1.30
N ILE A 117 -6.56 7.31 -2.31
CA ILE A 117 -5.87 7.66 -3.56
C ILE A 117 -6.63 8.76 -4.31
N LYS A 118 -7.94 8.57 -4.52
CA LYS A 118 -8.81 9.56 -5.18
C LYS A 118 -8.83 10.90 -4.46
N GLU A 119 -8.92 10.89 -3.13
CA GLU A 119 -8.92 12.11 -2.32
C GLU A 119 -7.62 12.90 -2.51
N GLY A 120 -6.46 12.23 -2.42
CA GLY A 120 -5.16 12.88 -2.64
C GLY A 120 -5.02 13.47 -4.03
N HIS A 121 -5.48 12.75 -5.05
CA HIS A 121 -5.51 13.26 -6.43
C HIS A 121 -6.39 14.50 -6.56
N ALA A 122 -7.59 14.48 -5.98
CA ALA A 122 -8.53 15.60 -6.04
C ALA A 122 -8.03 16.84 -5.28
N LEU A 123 -7.34 16.64 -4.15
CA LEU A 123 -6.73 17.71 -3.36
C LEU A 123 -5.31 18.09 -3.83
N HIS A 124 -4.82 17.52 -4.93
CA HIS A 124 -3.48 17.79 -5.47
C HIS A 124 -2.34 17.63 -4.44
N HIS A 125 -2.42 16.63 -3.57
CA HIS A 125 -1.34 16.32 -2.64
C HIS A 125 -1.00 14.83 -2.58
N CYS A 126 0.22 14.54 -2.14
CA CYS A 126 0.74 13.19 -2.14
C CYS A 126 -0.03 12.30 -1.17
N VAL A 127 -0.39 11.12 -1.64
CA VAL A 127 -0.98 10.03 -0.83
C VAL A 127 -0.15 8.74 -0.88
N GLY A 128 1.08 8.84 -1.42
CA GLY A 128 2.04 7.76 -1.49
C GLY A 128 2.39 7.22 -0.11
N GLY A 129 2.09 5.95 0.13
CA GLY A 129 2.42 5.24 1.37
C GLY A 129 1.35 5.30 2.46
N TYR A 130 0.36 6.19 2.40
CA TYR A 130 -0.68 6.23 3.45
C TYR A 130 -1.52 4.97 3.52
N VAL A 131 -1.84 4.38 2.38
CA VAL A 131 -2.57 3.09 2.32
C VAL A 131 -1.80 1.99 3.06
N GLU A 132 -0.49 1.87 2.83
CA GLU A 132 0.34 0.85 3.49
C GLU A 132 0.45 1.13 5.00
N ARG A 133 0.71 2.38 5.37
CA ARG A 133 0.84 2.81 6.77
C ARG A 133 -0.47 2.63 7.56
N ALA A 134 -1.61 2.93 6.94
CA ALA A 134 -2.92 2.71 7.54
C ALA A 134 -3.24 1.21 7.69
N ALA A 135 -2.94 0.39 6.68
CA ALA A 135 -3.07 -1.07 6.79
C ALA A 135 -2.18 -1.66 7.90
N ASN A 136 -1.00 -1.07 8.12
CA ASN A 136 -0.07 -1.45 9.20
C ASN A 136 -0.42 -0.84 10.57
N LYS A 137 -1.50 -0.06 10.69
CA LYS A 137 -1.91 0.65 11.93
C LYS A 137 -0.90 1.69 12.43
N GLU A 138 -0.05 2.20 11.54
CA GLU A 138 0.92 3.25 11.86
C GLU A 138 0.28 4.66 11.88
N CYS A 139 -0.80 4.85 11.14
CA CYS A 139 -1.63 6.04 11.17
C CYS A 139 -3.07 5.71 10.75
N VAL A 140 -3.97 6.67 10.92
CA VAL A 140 -5.33 6.64 10.37
C VAL A 140 -5.50 7.88 9.49
N ILE A 141 -5.98 7.70 8.26
CA ILE A 141 -6.39 8.80 7.38
C ILE A 141 -7.90 8.95 7.44
N LEU A 142 -8.38 10.15 7.72
CA LEU A 142 -9.78 10.52 7.66
C LEU A 142 -9.96 11.67 6.67
N PHE A 143 -11.19 11.85 6.23
CA PHE A 143 -11.60 12.99 5.42
C PHE A 143 -12.44 13.92 6.28
N LEU A 144 -12.17 15.21 6.16
CA LEU A 144 -13.08 16.23 6.64
C LEU A 144 -13.95 16.64 5.46
N ARG A 145 -15.26 16.68 5.68
CA ARG A 145 -16.24 17.13 4.69
C ARG A 145 -17.05 18.28 5.26
N LYS A 146 -17.71 19.02 4.37
CA LYS A 146 -18.83 19.88 4.74
C LYS A 146 -20.08 19.00 4.83
N SER A 147 -20.87 19.13 5.90
CA SER A 147 -22.13 18.38 6.08
C SER A 147 -23.12 18.62 4.95
N SER A 148 -23.04 19.77 4.25
CA SER A 148 -23.88 20.06 3.09
C SER A 148 -23.52 19.28 1.82
N ASP A 149 -22.31 18.73 1.73
CA ASP A 149 -21.84 17.90 0.61
C ASP A 149 -20.70 16.97 1.05
N GLU A 150 -21.07 15.80 1.58
CA GLU A 150 -20.13 14.79 2.07
C GLU A 150 -19.31 14.12 0.95
N SER A 151 -19.73 14.28 -0.31
CA SER A 151 -19.05 13.66 -1.45
C SER A 151 -17.83 14.47 -1.93
N LYS A 152 -17.76 15.75 -1.55
CA LYS A 152 -16.76 16.67 -2.08
C LYS A 152 -15.46 16.72 -1.26
N PRO A 153 -14.30 16.54 -1.90
CA PRO A 153 -12.97 16.84 -1.34
C PRO A 153 -12.88 18.18 -0.62
N PHE A 154 -12.41 18.15 0.63
CA PHE A 154 -12.21 19.35 1.44
C PHE A 154 -10.88 19.30 2.21
N TYR A 155 -10.73 18.45 3.22
CA TYR A 155 -9.43 18.21 3.87
C TYR A 155 -9.19 16.72 4.13
N THR A 156 -7.91 16.33 4.16
CA THR A 156 -7.45 15.06 4.74
C THR A 156 -6.88 15.29 6.13
N ILE A 157 -7.07 14.32 7.02
CA ILE A 157 -6.58 14.31 8.40
C ILE A 157 -5.77 13.04 8.60
N GLU A 158 -4.49 13.17 8.96
CA GLU A 158 -3.67 12.07 9.45
C GLU A 158 -3.66 12.07 10.98
N VAL A 159 -4.15 10.99 11.56
CA VAL A 159 -4.13 10.73 13.00
C VAL A 159 -3.02 9.76 13.32
N ARG A 160 -2.23 10.06 14.35
CA ARG A 160 -1.29 9.12 14.96
C ARG A 160 -1.50 9.13 16.48
N GLY A 161 -1.75 7.96 17.05
CA GLY A 161 -2.16 7.87 18.45
C GLY A 161 -3.48 8.61 18.66
N GLN A 162 -3.48 9.62 19.53
CA GLN A 162 -4.66 10.43 19.89
C GLN A 162 -4.54 11.88 19.40
N LYS A 163 -3.82 12.11 18.29
CA LYS A 163 -3.57 13.45 17.76
C LYS A 163 -3.68 13.49 16.23
N ALA A 164 -4.31 14.53 15.71
CA ALA A 164 -4.25 14.94 14.31
C ALA A 164 -2.86 15.55 14.06
N VAL A 165 -1.96 14.77 13.45
CA VAL A 165 -0.57 15.21 13.20
C VAL A 165 -0.44 16.00 11.90
N GLN A 166 -1.39 15.84 10.98
CA GLN A 166 -1.41 16.58 9.72
C GLN A 166 -2.86 16.76 9.26
N VAL A 167 -3.22 18.00 8.91
CA VAL A 167 -4.52 18.33 8.29
C VAL A 167 -4.25 19.21 7.07
N ARG A 168 -4.61 18.72 5.87
CA ARG A 168 -4.25 19.36 4.60
C ARG A 168 -5.43 19.40 3.64
N GLY A 169 -5.66 20.57 3.06
CA GLY A 169 -6.64 20.77 2.00
C GLY A 169 -5.98 20.82 0.62
N THR A 170 -6.71 21.34 -0.35
CA THR A 170 -6.25 21.45 -1.75
C THR A 170 -4.89 22.15 -1.86
N GLY A 171 -3.97 21.55 -2.61
CA GLY A 171 -2.63 22.11 -2.83
C GLY A 171 -1.77 22.14 -1.56
N ASN A 172 -1.99 21.23 -0.60
CA ASN A 172 -1.33 21.22 0.72
C ASN A 172 -1.60 22.45 1.60
N CYS A 173 -2.71 23.17 1.36
CA CYS A 173 -3.05 24.33 2.18
C CYS A 173 -3.26 23.93 3.66
N SER A 174 -2.95 24.87 4.55
CA SER A 174 -3.20 24.73 5.99
C SER A 174 -4.68 24.84 6.33
N MET A 175 -5.01 24.55 7.58
CA MET A 175 -6.36 24.73 8.10
C MET A 175 -6.77 26.20 8.06
N THR A 176 -8.03 26.45 7.70
CA THR A 176 -8.71 27.71 8.02
C THR A 176 -9.07 27.75 9.52
N PRO A 177 -9.33 28.92 10.12
CA PRO A 177 -9.73 29.03 11.53
C PRO A 177 -10.94 28.15 11.90
N GLU A 178 -11.92 28.03 11.00
CA GLU A 178 -13.09 27.15 11.17
C GLU A 178 -12.69 25.68 11.33
N VAL A 179 -11.84 25.19 10.42
CA VAL A 179 -11.31 23.82 10.45
C VAL A 179 -10.42 23.59 11.68
N GLU A 180 -9.59 24.55 12.06
CA GLU A 180 -8.74 24.44 13.25
C GLU A 180 -9.58 24.35 14.54
N ALA A 181 -10.64 25.14 14.66
CA ALA A 181 -11.59 25.05 15.77
C ALA A 181 -12.28 23.68 15.81
N PHE A 182 -12.73 23.17 14.65
CA PHE A 182 -13.33 21.84 14.55
C PHE A 182 -12.36 20.73 14.99
N ILE A 183 -11.12 20.74 14.49
CA ILE A 183 -10.12 19.73 14.83
C ILE A 183 -9.79 19.80 16.33
N THR A 184 -9.65 20.99 16.90
CA THR A 184 -9.39 21.16 18.33
C THR A 184 -10.50 20.56 19.19
N ASP A 185 -11.76 20.86 18.87
CA ASP A 185 -12.92 20.30 19.58
C ASP A 185 -12.99 18.78 19.42
N TRP A 186 -12.70 18.27 18.23
CA TRP A 186 -12.70 16.85 17.94
C TRP A 186 -11.61 16.10 18.71
N GLU A 187 -10.38 16.63 18.74
CA GLU A 187 -9.27 16.06 19.52
C GLU A 187 -9.64 15.98 21.00
N GLN A 188 -10.25 17.02 21.57
CA GLN A 188 -10.63 17.08 22.99
C GLN A 188 -11.82 16.20 23.38
N ARG A 189 -12.75 15.93 22.46
CA ARG A 189 -13.99 15.21 22.78
C ARG A 189 -13.97 13.76 22.36
N VAL A 190 -13.21 13.44 21.31
CA VAL A 190 -13.23 12.11 20.68
C VAL A 190 -11.88 11.42 20.81
N LEU A 191 -10.76 12.13 20.59
CA LEU A 191 -9.45 11.50 20.66
C LEU A 191 -8.94 11.36 22.11
N SER A 192 -9.07 12.40 22.95
CA SER A 192 -8.59 12.39 24.34
C SER A 192 -9.51 11.64 25.31
N ALA A 193 -10.81 11.56 25.02
CA ALA A 193 -11.79 10.81 25.82
C ALA A 193 -11.55 9.27 25.81
N ARG A 194 -10.58 8.80 25.04
CA ARG A 194 -10.14 7.41 25.00
C ARG A 194 -9.08 7.07 26.06
N LEU A 195 -8.70 8.02 26.90
CA LEU A 195 -8.10 7.77 28.21
C LEU A 195 -9.21 7.74 29.27
N PRO A 196 -9.36 6.67 30.09
CA PRO A 196 -9.61 6.93 31.50
C PRO A 196 -8.45 7.81 31.97
N ALA A 197 -8.75 8.89 32.68
CA ALA A 197 -7.72 9.60 33.43
C ALA A 197 -6.85 8.55 34.14
N ALA A 198 -5.55 8.53 33.85
CA ALA A 198 -4.63 7.78 34.67
C ALA A 198 -4.87 8.27 36.11
N ALA A 199 -5.36 7.39 36.96
CA ALA A 199 -5.68 7.72 38.34
C ALA A 199 -4.40 8.23 39.02
N ALA A 200 -4.52 9.43 39.58
CA ALA A 200 -3.72 10.08 40.63
C ALA A 200 -2.20 9.87 40.63
#